data_AF-A0A925PMX6-F1
#
_entry.id   AF-A0A925PMX6-F1
#
_cell.length_a   1.000
_cell.length_b   1.000
_cell.length_c   1.000
_cell.angle_alpha   90.00
_cell.angle_beta   90.00
_cell.angle_gamma   90.00
#
_symmetry.space_group_name_H-M   'P 1'
#
loop_
_entity.id
_entity.type
_entity.pdbx_description
1 polymer ?
#
loop_
_entity_poly.entity_id
_entity_poly.type
_entity_poly.pdbx_seq_one_letter_code
_entity_poly.pdbx_strand_id
1 'polypeptide(L)'
;MKHLLLIISLLILVSALPALAAKTAATAITRLGFAIQMGAFVDLKNAERFTARLQSKGLDAFYFRKDNGVYAVRFGDFPSKDKARAVANKLVADHLINSYYIAPPNEIVFARPRGPGVQKPRPDEIKAPTETTRPDKVKQVERPDKPRTKTPARADKDMGAIAARTAERFVGIPYRWGGENVIDGMDCSGFVRAVYNLCGLSIPRTSRDQYKAGEPVVKEDLRDGDLVFFGSSEDTINHVGIYVGGNRFVHAPRRGEDIRVTSVDESYFEKRFIGGRRYF
;
A
#
# COMPACT_ATOMS: atom_id res chain seq x y z
N MET A 1 14.97 66.90 51.73
CA MET A 1 15.78 66.16 50.73
C MET A 1 15.09 64.81 50.54
N LYS A 2 14.18 64.73 49.58
CA LYS A 2 14.30 63.93 48.35
C LYS A 2 14.55 62.43 48.60
N HIS A 3 13.62 61.66 48.03
CA HIS A 3 13.60 60.24 47.69
C HIS A 3 12.83 59.32 48.64
N LEU A 4 11.96 58.38 48.24
CA LEU A 4 11.21 57.98 47.01
C LEU A 4 10.88 56.47 47.25
N LEU A 5 9.77 55.96 46.67
CA LEU A 5 9.39 54.53 46.49
C LEU A 5 8.80 53.81 47.73
N LEU A 6 7.75 52.97 47.65
CA LEU A 6 6.85 52.56 46.56
C LEU A 6 5.62 51.91 47.24
N ILE A 7 4.40 52.31 46.87
CA ILE A 7 3.16 51.67 47.29
C ILE A 7 2.92 50.45 46.38
N ILE A 8 2.91 49.24 46.95
CA ILE A 8 2.51 48.02 46.26
C ILE A 8 0.98 47.99 46.24
N SER A 9 0.38 48.36 45.10
CA SER A 9 -1.05 48.17 44.84
C SER A 9 -1.20 46.95 43.92
N LEU A 10 -1.71 45.87 44.49
CA LEU A 10 -2.01 44.60 43.81
C LEU A 10 -3.32 44.79 43.02
N LEU A 11 -3.19 45.12 41.73
CA LEU A 11 -4.32 45.17 40.80
C LEU A 11 -4.61 43.75 40.29
N ILE A 12 -5.70 43.13 40.75
CA ILE A 12 -6.22 41.87 40.20
C ILE A 12 -6.93 42.20 38.89
N LEU A 13 -6.23 42.02 37.77
CA LEU A 13 -6.78 42.12 36.43
C LEU A 13 -7.41 40.77 36.05
N VAL A 14 -8.73 40.65 36.19
CA VAL A 14 -9.50 39.52 35.62
C VAL A 14 -9.63 39.78 34.12
N SER A 15 -8.70 39.25 33.31
CA SER A 15 -8.84 39.21 31.87
C SER A 15 -9.68 38.00 31.47
N ALA A 16 -10.84 38.28 30.88
CA ALA A 16 -11.66 37.30 30.19
C ALA A 16 -10.86 36.65 29.06
N LEU A 17 -10.63 35.33 29.15
CA LEU A 17 -10.08 34.56 28.05
C LEU A 17 -11.12 34.47 26.93
N PRO A 18 -10.81 34.85 25.69
CA PRO A 18 -11.65 34.46 24.58
C PRO A 18 -11.53 32.95 24.42
N ALA A 19 -12.66 32.25 24.43
CA ALA A 19 -12.73 30.85 24.07
C ALA A 19 -12.20 30.71 22.64
N LEU A 20 -10.94 30.25 22.53
CA LEU A 20 -10.32 29.94 21.26
C LEU A 20 -11.04 28.69 20.74
N ALA A 21 -12.06 28.90 19.92
CA ALA A 21 -12.67 27.85 19.12
C ALA A 21 -11.56 27.19 18.31
N ALA A 22 -11.14 26.01 18.73
CA ALA A 22 -10.22 25.16 17.99
C ALA A 22 -10.90 24.81 16.66
N LYS A 23 -10.62 25.60 15.62
CA LYS A 23 -10.83 25.16 14.24
C LYS A 23 -9.91 23.96 14.05
N THR A 24 -10.48 22.76 14.17
CA THR A 24 -9.90 21.54 13.64
C THR A 24 -9.76 21.76 12.14
N ALA A 25 -8.56 22.18 11.72
CA ALA A 25 -8.18 22.19 10.32
C ALA A 25 -8.23 20.73 9.86
N ALA A 26 -9.29 20.37 9.14
CA ALA A 26 -9.32 19.16 8.34
C ALA A 26 -8.04 19.17 7.50
N THR A 27 -7.12 18.26 7.81
CA THR A 27 -5.83 18.19 7.14
C THR A 27 -6.12 17.91 5.68
N ALA A 28 -5.86 18.89 4.81
CA ALA A 28 -6.05 18.75 3.38
C ALA A 28 -5.28 17.52 2.90
N ILE A 29 -6.01 16.48 2.50
CA ILE A 29 -5.46 15.18 2.19
C ILE A 29 -4.61 15.33 0.92
N THR A 30 -3.30 15.12 1.08
CA THR A 30 -2.31 15.44 0.05
C THR A 30 -2.15 14.25 -0.89
N ARG A 31 -2.13 14.51 -2.21
CA ARG A 31 -1.76 13.53 -3.25
C ARG A 31 -0.44 12.84 -2.87
N LEU A 32 -0.28 11.56 -3.24
CA LEU A 32 0.98 10.81 -3.13
C LEU A 32 2.19 11.72 -3.41
N GLY A 33 3.16 11.73 -2.51
CA GLY A 33 4.43 12.42 -2.66
C GLY A 33 5.52 11.54 -3.26
N PHE A 34 6.73 12.11 -3.33
CA PHE A 34 7.93 11.37 -3.69
C PHE A 34 8.25 10.32 -2.63
N ALA A 35 8.75 9.16 -3.04
CA ALA A 35 9.17 8.08 -2.14
C ALA A 35 10.65 7.76 -2.33
N ILE A 36 11.29 7.20 -1.30
CA ILE A 36 12.64 6.66 -1.40
C ILE A 36 12.52 5.18 -1.74
N GLN A 37 13.17 4.76 -2.83
CA GLN A 37 13.22 3.38 -3.29
C GLN A 37 14.62 2.79 -3.12
N MET A 38 14.66 1.55 -2.62
CA MET A 38 15.86 0.78 -2.33
C MET A 38 15.84 -0.52 -3.12
N GLY A 39 16.92 -0.73 -3.87
CA GLY A 39 17.36 -2.04 -4.36
C GLY A 39 16.40 -2.79 -5.28
N ALA A 40 16.96 -3.85 -5.87
CA ALA A 40 16.30 -4.91 -6.60
C ALA A 40 16.75 -6.22 -5.93
N PHE A 41 16.12 -6.57 -4.81
CA PHE A 41 16.41 -7.79 -4.07
C PHE A 41 15.93 -9.00 -4.89
N VAL A 42 16.83 -9.93 -5.23
CA VAL A 42 16.43 -11.18 -5.90
C VAL A 42 15.69 -12.12 -4.94
N ASP A 43 16.13 -12.14 -3.68
CA ASP A 43 15.54 -12.95 -2.61
C ASP A 43 14.48 -12.16 -1.84
N LEU A 44 13.26 -12.68 -1.79
CA LEU A 44 12.13 -12.14 -1.03
C LEU A 44 12.48 -11.90 0.45
N LYS A 45 13.16 -12.83 1.11
CA LYS A 45 13.52 -12.73 2.54
C LYS A 45 14.46 -11.56 2.81
N ASN A 46 15.29 -11.18 1.84
CA ASN A 46 16.13 -9.99 1.96
C ASN A 46 15.28 -8.71 1.94
N ALA A 47 14.31 -8.62 1.02
CA ALA A 47 13.39 -7.49 0.95
C ALA A 47 12.53 -7.38 2.23
N GLU A 48 12.03 -8.51 2.75
CA GLU A 48 11.27 -8.57 4.00
C GLU A 48 12.09 -8.08 5.19
N ARG A 49 13.31 -8.62 5.40
CA ARG A 49 14.17 -8.21 6.52
C ARG A 49 14.53 -6.74 6.44
N PHE A 50 14.83 -6.24 5.25
CA PHE A 50 15.17 -4.84 5.05
C PHE A 50 13.96 -3.94 5.34
N THR A 51 12.78 -4.28 4.81
CA THR A 51 11.53 -3.59 5.10
C THR A 51 11.22 -3.57 6.59
N ALA A 52 11.30 -4.72 7.26
CA ALA A 52 11.05 -4.85 8.69
C ALA A 52 12.03 -4.02 9.54
N ARG A 53 13.29 -3.84 9.08
CA ARG A 53 14.28 -2.96 9.72
C ARG A 53 13.86 -1.50 9.59
N LEU A 54 13.42 -1.05 8.42
CA LEU A 54 12.93 0.32 8.22
C LEU A 54 11.67 0.59 9.05
N GLN A 55 10.71 -0.33 9.05
CA GLN A 55 9.49 -0.24 9.86
C GLN A 55 9.80 -0.18 11.36
N SER A 56 10.80 -0.92 11.85
CA SER A 56 11.23 -0.85 13.26
C SER A 56 11.80 0.52 13.66
N LYS A 57 12.13 1.36 12.68
CA LYS A 57 12.58 2.75 12.85
C LYS A 57 11.45 3.76 12.64
N GLY A 58 10.20 3.30 12.57
CA GLY A 58 9.01 4.14 12.36
C GLY A 58 8.84 4.63 10.94
N LEU A 59 9.53 4.03 9.97
CA LEU A 59 9.35 4.36 8.55
C LEU A 59 8.23 3.50 7.96
N ASP A 60 7.25 4.15 7.34
CA ASP A 60 6.25 3.48 6.51
C ASP A 60 6.94 2.92 5.26
N ALA A 61 7.42 1.69 5.37
CA ALA A 61 8.14 0.96 4.34
C ALA A 61 7.36 -0.28 3.90
N PHE A 62 7.42 -0.57 2.61
CA PHE A 62 6.83 -1.74 1.98
C PHE A 62 7.73 -2.24 0.84
N TYR A 63 7.57 -3.49 0.44
CA TYR A 63 8.27 -4.04 -0.71
C TYR A 63 7.29 -4.56 -1.76
N PHE A 64 7.73 -4.63 -3.01
CA PHE A 64 6.91 -5.11 -4.12
C PHE A 64 7.77 -5.81 -5.18
N ARG A 65 7.18 -6.77 -5.89
CA ARG A 65 7.85 -7.49 -6.99
C ARG A 65 7.71 -6.68 -8.28
N LYS A 66 8.82 -6.50 -8.99
CA LYS A 66 8.89 -5.87 -10.33
C LYS A 66 8.74 -6.92 -11.43
N ASP A 67 8.45 -6.47 -12.65
CA ASP A 67 8.23 -7.34 -13.83
C ASP A 67 9.42 -8.25 -14.15
N ASN A 68 10.64 -7.80 -13.85
CA ASN A 68 11.87 -8.59 -14.01
C ASN A 68 12.14 -9.57 -12.86
N GLY A 69 11.18 -9.79 -11.96
CA GLY A 69 11.23 -10.77 -10.89
C GLY A 69 11.99 -10.34 -9.63
N VAL A 70 12.59 -9.15 -9.60
CA VAL A 70 13.26 -8.62 -8.41
C VAL A 70 12.28 -7.84 -7.52
N TYR A 71 12.55 -7.80 -6.22
CA TYR A 71 11.78 -7.05 -5.24
C TYR A 71 12.41 -5.68 -5.00
N ALA A 72 11.61 -4.63 -4.91
CA ALA A 72 12.07 -3.30 -4.52
C ALA A 72 11.37 -2.87 -3.24
N VAL A 73 12.06 -2.07 -2.42
CA VAL A 73 11.51 -1.56 -1.16
C VAL A 73 11.30 -0.06 -1.32
N ARG A 74 10.10 0.45 -1.02
CA ARG A 74 9.77 1.88 -1.02
C ARG A 74 9.37 2.31 0.37
N PHE A 75 9.71 3.55 0.72
CA PHE A 75 9.31 4.14 1.98
C PHE A 75 9.28 5.67 1.94
N GLY A 76 8.49 6.23 2.85
CA GLY A 76 8.31 7.67 3.00
C GLY A 76 7.37 8.29 1.96
N ASP A 77 6.86 9.47 2.31
CA ASP A 77 5.93 10.27 1.52
C ASP A 77 6.36 11.73 1.64
N PHE A 78 7.07 12.22 0.62
CA PHE A 78 7.73 13.52 0.67
C PHE A 78 7.08 14.49 -0.33
N PRO A 79 6.77 15.72 0.07
CA PRO A 79 6.10 16.68 -0.82
C PRO A 79 7.00 17.17 -1.96
N SER A 80 8.31 16.90 -1.92
CA SER A 80 9.24 17.22 -3.00
C SER A 80 10.39 16.23 -3.10
N LYS A 81 10.96 16.14 -4.30
CA LYS A 81 12.18 15.35 -4.59
C LYS A 81 13.34 15.73 -3.68
N ASP A 82 13.50 17.02 -3.40
CA ASP A 82 14.61 17.53 -2.58
C ASP A 82 14.45 17.15 -1.11
N LYS A 83 13.22 17.18 -0.58
CA LYS A 83 12.93 16.69 0.78
C LYS A 83 13.17 15.18 0.88
N ALA A 84 12.72 14.41 -0.10
CA ALA A 84 12.98 12.97 -0.17
C ALA A 84 14.49 12.68 -0.19
N ARG A 85 15.24 13.43 -1.01
CA ARG A 85 16.69 13.32 -1.12
C ARG A 85 17.42 13.69 0.17
N ALA A 86 17.01 14.77 0.83
CA ALA A 86 17.60 15.19 2.10
C ALA A 86 17.45 14.09 3.18
N VAL A 87 16.26 13.50 3.27
CA VAL A 87 16.01 12.38 4.20
C VAL A 87 16.80 11.14 3.79
N ALA A 88 16.83 10.79 2.50
CA ALA A 88 17.62 9.66 2.01
C ALA A 88 19.12 9.82 2.32
N ASN A 89 19.68 11.00 2.11
CA ASN A 89 21.08 11.30 2.44
C ASN A 89 21.37 11.13 3.93
N LYS A 90 20.45 11.56 4.80
CA LYS A 90 20.58 11.33 6.24
C LYS A 90 20.59 9.84 6.57
N LEU A 91 19.69 9.05 5.98
CA LEU A 91 19.65 7.60 6.18
C LEU A 91 20.89 6.87 5.66
N VAL A 92 21.52 7.41 4.60
CA VAL A 92 22.83 6.92 4.12
C VAL A 92 23.92 7.22 5.14
N ALA A 93 23.97 8.46 5.65
CA ALA A 93 24.93 8.87 6.68
C ALA A 93 24.78 8.04 7.97
N ASP A 94 23.56 7.68 8.33
CA ASP A 94 23.24 6.84 9.49
C ASP A 94 23.47 5.33 9.23
N HIS A 95 24.02 4.95 8.05
CA HIS A 95 24.23 3.56 7.63
C HIS A 95 22.97 2.67 7.70
N LEU A 96 21.79 3.29 7.53
CA LEU A 96 20.52 2.60 7.46
C LEU A 96 20.24 2.09 6.04
N ILE A 97 20.71 2.82 5.03
CA ILE A 97 20.57 2.47 3.61
C ILE A 97 21.88 2.71 2.86
N ASN A 98 22.15 1.94 1.79
CA ASN A 98 23.41 2.05 1.04
C ASN A 98 23.27 2.88 -0.24
N SER A 99 22.21 2.66 -1.02
CA SER A 99 21.99 3.31 -2.32
C SER A 99 20.50 3.47 -2.59
N TYR A 100 20.06 4.64 -3.01
CA TYR A 100 18.64 4.94 -3.17
C TYR A 100 18.30 5.56 -4.53
N TYR A 101 17.02 5.45 -4.88
CA TYR A 101 16.40 6.16 -5.99
C TYR A 101 15.20 6.95 -5.45
N ILE A 102 15.00 8.19 -5.89
CA ILE A 102 13.81 8.97 -5.50
C ILE A 102 12.70 8.71 -6.53
N ALA A 103 11.73 7.88 -6.15
CA ALA A 103 10.57 7.56 -6.94
C ALA A 103 9.61 8.75 -6.97
N PRO A 104 9.27 9.29 -8.15
CA PRO A 104 8.27 10.34 -8.24
C PRO A 104 6.87 9.77 -7.95
N PRO A 105 5.92 10.61 -7.51
CA PRO A 105 4.57 10.18 -7.17
C PRO A 105 3.79 9.56 -8.35
N ASN A 106 4.22 9.87 -9.58
CA ASN A 106 3.59 9.41 -10.81
C ASN A 106 4.22 8.11 -11.35
N GLU A 107 5.30 7.60 -10.73
CA GLU A 107 5.89 6.31 -11.12
C GLU A 107 5.11 5.17 -10.46
N ILE A 108 3.98 4.85 -11.08
CA ILE A 108 3.31 3.57 -10.91
C ILE A 108 4.14 2.53 -11.67
N VAL A 109 4.75 1.60 -10.94
CA VAL A 109 5.58 0.52 -11.50
C VAL A 109 4.69 -0.61 -12.01
N PHE A 110 3.83 -0.33 -13.00
CA PHE A 110 3.20 -1.38 -13.79
C PHE A 110 3.42 -1.05 -15.25
N ALA A 111 4.44 -1.65 -15.86
CA ALA A 111 4.36 -1.84 -17.29
C ALA A 111 3.14 -2.73 -17.56
N ARG A 112 2.39 -2.45 -18.64
CA ARG A 112 1.48 -3.45 -19.22
C ARG A 112 2.26 -4.75 -19.41
N PRO A 113 1.65 -5.94 -19.26
CA PRO A 113 2.20 -7.10 -19.95
C PRO A 113 2.24 -6.73 -21.43
N ARG A 114 3.43 -6.47 -21.98
CA ARG A 114 3.63 -6.65 -23.42
C ARG A 114 3.59 -8.16 -23.62
N GLY A 115 2.38 -8.69 -23.76
CA GLY A 115 2.24 -9.98 -24.41
C GLY A 115 2.83 -9.83 -25.83
N PRO A 116 3.61 -10.80 -26.31
CA PRO A 116 3.90 -10.84 -27.73
C PRO A 116 2.55 -10.89 -28.46
N GLY A 117 2.37 -9.99 -29.42
CA GLY A 117 1.33 -10.19 -30.43
C GLY A 117 1.48 -11.61 -30.95
N VAL A 118 0.40 -12.36 -30.91
CA VAL A 118 0.31 -13.73 -31.41
C VAL A 118 0.75 -13.74 -32.87
N GLN A 119 1.99 -14.14 -33.13
CA GLN A 119 2.34 -14.82 -34.37
C GLN A 119 2.50 -16.29 -34.03
N LYS A 120 1.55 -17.09 -34.54
CA LYS A 120 1.53 -18.54 -34.47
C LYS A 120 2.84 -19.08 -35.08
N PRO A 121 3.66 -19.88 -34.38
CA PRO A 121 4.83 -20.47 -35.00
C PRO A 121 4.42 -21.47 -36.08
N ARG A 122 5.12 -21.43 -37.22
CA ARG A 122 5.03 -22.45 -38.28
C ARG A 122 5.75 -23.73 -37.81
N PRO A 123 5.28 -24.93 -38.18
CA PRO A 123 5.75 -26.19 -37.59
C PRO A 123 7.19 -26.66 -37.88
N ASP A 124 8.05 -25.91 -38.60
CA ASP A 124 9.25 -26.50 -39.21
C ASP A 124 10.62 -26.00 -38.72
N GLU A 125 10.72 -25.27 -37.60
CA GLU A 125 12.04 -24.88 -37.05
C GLU A 125 12.19 -25.22 -35.56
N ILE A 126 12.48 -26.50 -35.31
CA ILE A 126 13.26 -26.92 -34.13
C ILE A 126 14.44 -27.75 -34.67
N LYS A 127 15.62 -27.13 -34.77
CA LYS A 127 16.89 -27.86 -34.81
C LYS A 127 17.40 -28.03 -33.38
N ALA A 128 17.66 -29.28 -33.03
CA ALA A 128 18.20 -29.71 -31.75
C ALA A 128 19.61 -29.16 -31.50
N PRO A 129 19.94 -28.73 -30.26
CA PRO A 129 21.31 -28.67 -29.80
C PRO A 129 21.74 -29.99 -29.14
N THR A 130 22.93 -30.39 -29.52
CA THR A 130 23.64 -31.63 -29.28
C THR A 130 23.97 -31.91 -27.81
N GLU A 131 23.92 -33.20 -27.53
CA GLU A 131 24.45 -33.98 -26.41
C GLU A 131 25.87 -33.56 -25.95
N THR A 132 26.06 -33.43 -24.62
CA THR A 132 27.38 -33.58 -23.98
C THR A 132 27.20 -34.14 -22.56
N THR A 133 27.34 -35.47 -22.49
CA THR A 133 27.95 -36.30 -21.43
C THR A 133 27.86 -35.91 -19.95
N ARG A 134 27.19 -36.80 -19.20
CA ARG A 134 27.40 -37.08 -17.77
C ARG A 134 28.78 -37.71 -17.51
N PRO A 135 29.24 -37.71 -16.24
CA PRO A 135 29.47 -39.01 -15.61
C PRO A 135 28.81 -39.16 -14.22
N ASP A 136 28.83 -40.41 -13.79
CA ASP A 136 27.96 -41.13 -12.88
C ASP A 136 28.03 -40.84 -11.36
N LYS A 137 26.92 -41.26 -10.71
CA LYS A 137 26.77 -41.82 -9.36
C LYS A 137 27.24 -40.99 -8.15
N VAL A 138 26.27 -40.45 -7.42
CA VAL A 138 26.29 -40.49 -5.94
C VAL A 138 24.96 -41.02 -5.40
N LYS A 139 25.11 -42.03 -4.56
CA LYS A 139 24.15 -42.89 -3.88
C LYS A 139 23.24 -42.08 -2.95
N GLN A 140 21.93 -42.22 -3.11
CA GLN A 140 20.95 -41.70 -2.14
C GLN A 140 21.11 -42.47 -0.83
N VAL A 141 21.30 -41.73 0.26
CA VAL A 141 21.17 -42.24 1.63
C VAL A 141 19.95 -41.54 2.22
N GLU A 142 18.83 -42.27 2.28
CA GLU A 142 17.67 -41.89 3.09
C GLU A 142 18.08 -41.82 4.56
N ARG A 143 17.74 -40.70 5.21
CA ARG A 143 17.75 -40.56 6.67
C ARG A 143 16.44 -39.92 7.11
N PRO A 144 15.94 -40.30 8.29
CA PRO A 144 14.52 -40.41 8.59
C PRO A 144 13.83 -39.07 8.85
N ASP A 145 12.52 -39.07 8.58
CA ASP A 145 11.57 -37.99 8.88
C ASP A 145 11.69 -37.54 10.34
N LYS A 146 12.19 -36.30 10.50
CA LYS A 146 12.05 -35.56 11.76
C LYS A 146 10.80 -34.69 11.64
N PRO A 147 9.89 -34.68 12.64
CA PRO A 147 8.69 -33.86 12.59
C PRO A 147 9.08 -32.39 12.37
N ARG A 148 8.58 -31.78 11.29
CA ARG A 148 8.65 -30.33 11.09
C ARG A 148 7.78 -29.69 12.17
N THR A 149 8.39 -29.37 13.31
CA THR A 149 7.85 -28.42 14.28
C THR A 149 7.48 -27.14 13.54
N LYS A 150 6.20 -26.78 13.58
CA LYS A 150 5.68 -25.49 13.11
C LYS A 150 6.46 -24.38 13.80
N THR A 151 7.35 -23.71 13.08
CA THR A 151 7.99 -22.48 13.55
C THR A 151 6.89 -21.43 13.76
N PRO A 152 6.94 -20.62 14.84
CA PRO A 152 5.85 -19.72 15.20
C PRO A 152 5.71 -18.55 14.22
N ALA A 153 4.46 -18.17 13.95
CA ALA A 153 4.04 -16.96 13.25
C ALA A 153 4.67 -15.70 13.89
N ARG A 154 5.67 -15.09 13.24
CA ARG A 154 6.33 -13.87 13.74
C ARG A 154 6.79 -12.90 12.63
N ALA A 155 6.14 -12.87 11.48
CA ALA A 155 6.48 -11.92 10.40
C ALA A 155 5.31 -11.23 9.68
N ASP A 156 4.06 -11.33 10.16
CA ASP A 156 2.93 -10.51 9.67
C ASP A 156 2.97 -9.11 10.29
N LYS A 157 3.99 -8.32 9.97
CA LYS A 157 3.99 -6.89 10.31
C LYS A 157 2.97 -6.16 9.41
N ASP A 158 1.71 -6.21 9.84
CA ASP A 158 0.54 -5.40 9.49
C ASP A 158 0.50 -4.73 8.10
N MET A 159 0.63 -5.55 7.05
CA MET A 159 0.49 -5.09 5.67
C MET A 159 -0.92 -4.55 5.38
N GLY A 160 -1.93 -5.06 6.09
CA GLY A 160 -3.29 -4.53 6.07
C GLY A 160 -3.36 -3.06 6.47
N ALA A 161 -2.82 -2.69 7.63
CA ALA A 161 -2.77 -1.28 8.04
C ALA A 161 -1.92 -0.41 7.12
N ILE A 162 -0.85 -0.94 6.52
CA ILE A 162 -0.08 -0.21 5.50
C ILE A 162 -0.94 0.06 4.26
N ALA A 163 -1.71 -0.93 3.80
CA ALA A 163 -2.63 -0.78 2.68
C ALA A 163 -3.73 0.25 3.00
N ALA A 164 -4.31 0.21 4.20
CA ALA A 164 -5.28 1.20 4.66
C ALA A 164 -4.72 2.63 4.64
N ARG A 165 -3.55 2.87 5.27
CA ARG A 165 -2.90 4.19 5.25
C ARG A 165 -2.51 4.64 3.84
N THR A 166 -2.10 3.70 2.99
CA THR A 166 -1.78 3.97 1.58
C THR A 166 -3.04 4.39 0.82
N ALA A 167 -4.17 3.72 1.06
CA ALA A 167 -5.46 4.03 0.44
C ALA A 167 -5.89 5.48 0.71
N GLU A 168 -5.71 5.97 1.95
CA GLU A 168 -6.06 7.35 2.33
C GLU A 168 -5.29 8.41 1.50
N ARG A 169 -4.09 8.09 0.98
CA ARG A 169 -3.29 9.01 0.14
C ARG A 169 -3.84 9.21 -1.28
N PHE A 170 -4.81 8.40 -1.68
CA PHE A 170 -5.46 8.51 -2.98
C PHE A 170 -6.73 9.39 -2.93
N VAL A 171 -7.17 9.80 -1.73
CA VAL A 171 -8.35 10.67 -1.59
C VAL A 171 -8.16 11.96 -2.37
N GLY A 172 -9.19 12.37 -3.12
CA GLY A 172 -9.17 13.53 -4.01
C GLY A 172 -8.71 13.24 -5.45
N ILE A 173 -8.36 12.00 -5.79
CA ILE A 173 -8.13 11.62 -7.20
C ILE A 173 -9.49 11.43 -7.88
N PRO A 174 -9.73 12.00 -9.07
CA PRO A 174 -11.00 11.87 -9.77
C PRO A 174 -11.34 10.43 -10.15
N TYR A 175 -12.62 10.09 -10.10
CA TYR A 175 -13.11 8.83 -10.65
C TYR A 175 -13.03 8.84 -12.18
N ARG A 176 -12.54 7.73 -12.75
CA ARG A 176 -12.63 7.46 -14.19
C ARG A 176 -12.91 5.99 -14.45
N TRP A 177 -14.01 5.70 -15.16
CA TRP A 177 -14.34 4.33 -15.56
C TRP A 177 -13.21 3.70 -16.38
N GLY A 178 -12.74 2.52 -15.99
CA GLY A 178 -11.59 1.85 -16.60
C GLY A 178 -10.25 2.45 -16.21
N GLY A 179 -10.23 3.54 -15.43
CA GLY A 179 -9.03 4.26 -15.04
C GLY A 179 -8.16 3.47 -14.05
N GLU A 180 -6.85 3.56 -14.22
CA GLU A 180 -5.84 2.82 -13.44
C GLU A 180 -4.68 3.70 -12.98
N ASN A 181 -4.77 5.03 -13.14
CA ASN A 181 -3.66 5.92 -12.81
C ASN A 181 -4.13 7.24 -12.18
N VAL A 182 -3.23 7.87 -11.42
CA VAL A 182 -3.54 9.06 -10.61
C VAL A 182 -3.68 10.35 -11.42
N ILE A 183 -3.25 10.35 -12.69
CA ILE A 183 -3.29 11.53 -13.57
C ILE A 183 -4.65 11.62 -14.27
N ASP A 184 -5.07 10.51 -14.87
CA ASP A 184 -6.32 10.40 -15.61
C ASP A 184 -7.52 10.15 -14.70
N GLY A 185 -7.29 9.68 -13.48
CA GLY A 185 -8.32 9.19 -12.57
C GLY A 185 -8.42 7.66 -12.56
N MET A 186 -9.13 7.14 -11.56
CA MET A 186 -9.22 5.70 -11.28
C MET A 186 -10.66 5.24 -11.12
N ASP A 187 -10.97 4.00 -11.52
CA ASP A 187 -12.21 3.35 -11.06
C ASP A 187 -11.99 2.60 -9.74
N CYS A 188 -13.06 2.09 -9.14
CA CYS A 188 -13.03 1.44 -7.84
C CYS A 188 -11.99 0.31 -7.77
N SER A 189 -12.07 -0.64 -8.69
CA SER A 189 -11.17 -1.79 -8.74
C SER A 189 -9.74 -1.43 -9.18
N GLY A 190 -9.57 -0.42 -10.04
CA GLY A 190 -8.27 0.10 -10.46
C GLY A 190 -7.53 0.81 -9.33
N PHE A 191 -8.25 1.60 -8.53
CA PHE A 191 -7.76 2.20 -7.30
C PHE A 191 -7.30 1.14 -6.30
N VAL A 192 -8.16 0.17 -5.98
CA VAL A 192 -7.84 -0.89 -5.02
C VAL A 192 -6.63 -1.69 -5.49
N ARG A 193 -6.61 -2.06 -6.78
CA ARG A 193 -5.46 -2.74 -7.39
C ARG A 193 -4.20 -1.92 -7.25
N ALA A 194 -4.22 -0.61 -7.49
CA ALA A 194 -3.05 0.26 -7.37
C ALA A 194 -2.48 0.30 -5.95
N VAL A 195 -3.34 0.40 -4.92
CA VAL A 195 -2.89 0.40 -3.51
C VAL A 195 -2.23 -0.93 -3.14
N TYR A 196 -2.88 -2.05 -3.48
CA TYR A 196 -2.38 -3.39 -3.18
C TYR A 196 -1.06 -3.70 -3.88
N ASN A 197 -0.98 -3.28 -5.13
CA ASN A 197 0.21 -3.31 -5.95
C ASN A 197 1.37 -2.53 -5.32
N LEU A 198 1.11 -1.32 -4.78
CA LEU A 198 2.11 -0.58 -4.02
C LEU A 198 2.54 -1.38 -2.80
N CYS A 199 1.61 -2.04 -2.10
CA CYS A 199 1.90 -2.93 -0.98
C CYS A 199 2.52 -4.28 -1.37
N GLY A 200 2.90 -4.47 -2.64
CA GLY A 200 3.61 -5.65 -3.11
C GLY A 200 2.76 -6.85 -3.50
N LEU A 201 1.43 -6.70 -3.49
CA LEU A 201 0.51 -7.76 -3.86
C LEU A 201 -0.26 -7.40 -5.13
N SER A 202 -0.07 -8.20 -6.18
CA SER A 202 -0.85 -8.03 -7.39
C SER A 202 -2.18 -8.76 -7.29
N ILE A 203 -3.27 -8.02 -7.46
CA ILE A 203 -4.63 -8.55 -7.42
C ILE A 203 -5.32 -8.37 -8.78
N PRO A 204 -6.42 -9.12 -9.04
CA PRO A 204 -7.16 -9.02 -10.30
C PRO A 204 -7.64 -7.60 -10.63
N ARG A 205 -7.94 -7.34 -11.91
CA ARG A 205 -8.36 -6.01 -12.37
C ARG A 205 -9.79 -5.65 -11.99
N THR A 206 -10.72 -6.60 -12.02
CA THR A 206 -12.14 -6.31 -11.83
C THR A 206 -12.55 -6.59 -10.39
N SER A 207 -13.52 -5.85 -9.86
CA SER A 207 -14.05 -6.07 -8.51
C SER A 207 -14.61 -7.49 -8.32
N ARG A 208 -15.22 -8.07 -9.37
CA ARG A 208 -15.70 -9.47 -9.36
C ARG A 208 -14.57 -10.47 -9.18
N ASP A 209 -13.47 -10.30 -9.92
CA ASP A 209 -12.33 -11.21 -9.80
C ASP A 209 -11.58 -11.01 -8.48
N GLN A 210 -11.48 -9.76 -8.00
CA GLN A 210 -10.93 -9.44 -6.69
C GLN A 210 -11.74 -10.08 -5.56
N TYR A 211 -13.06 -10.16 -5.70
CA TYR A 211 -13.89 -10.85 -4.72
C TYR A 211 -13.61 -12.35 -4.68
N LYS A 212 -13.52 -12.98 -5.85
CA LYS A 212 -13.29 -14.43 -5.98
C LYS A 212 -11.91 -14.89 -5.49
N ALA A 213 -10.90 -14.03 -5.61
CA ALA A 213 -9.51 -14.42 -5.34
C ALA A 213 -9.08 -14.26 -3.87
N GLY A 214 -9.79 -13.46 -3.06
CA GLY A 214 -9.41 -13.21 -1.67
C GLY A 214 -10.11 -14.14 -0.66
N GLU A 215 -9.54 -14.26 0.53
CA GLU A 215 -10.10 -15.05 1.62
C GLU A 215 -11.36 -14.36 2.17
N PRO A 216 -12.52 -15.06 2.30
CA PRO A 216 -13.75 -14.46 2.81
C PRO A 216 -13.60 -13.91 4.23
N VAL A 217 -14.15 -12.72 4.48
CA VAL A 217 -14.20 -12.09 5.81
C VAL A 217 -15.61 -11.56 6.06
N VAL A 218 -16.16 -11.87 7.24
CA VAL A 218 -17.45 -11.33 7.71
C VAL A 218 -17.28 -9.90 8.23
N LYS A 219 -18.35 -9.12 8.25
CA LYS A 219 -18.30 -7.67 8.55
C LYS A 219 -17.65 -7.39 9.92
N GLU A 220 -17.92 -8.24 10.90
CA GLU A 220 -17.46 -8.12 12.28
C GLU A 220 -15.96 -8.38 12.43
N ASP A 221 -15.37 -9.13 11.48
CA ASP A 221 -13.96 -9.51 11.47
C ASP A 221 -13.11 -8.63 10.54
N LEU A 222 -13.69 -7.57 9.97
CA LEU A 222 -12.98 -6.64 9.10
C LEU A 222 -11.84 -5.94 9.85
N ARG A 223 -10.69 -5.92 9.20
CA ARG A 223 -9.45 -5.29 9.66
C ARG A 223 -8.95 -4.33 8.60
N ASP A 224 -8.12 -3.40 9.03
CA ASP A 224 -7.47 -2.44 8.13
C ASP A 224 -6.83 -3.16 6.94
N GLY A 225 -7.10 -2.66 5.75
CA GLY A 225 -6.62 -3.21 4.49
C GLY A 225 -7.58 -4.20 3.85
N ASP A 226 -8.49 -4.85 4.58
CA ASP A 226 -9.47 -5.76 3.97
C ASP A 226 -10.29 -5.05 2.89
N LEU A 227 -10.64 -5.78 1.84
CA LEU A 227 -11.48 -5.26 0.77
C LEU A 227 -12.95 -5.45 1.10
N VAL A 228 -13.74 -4.40 0.98
CA VAL A 228 -15.20 -4.45 1.15
C VAL A 228 -15.88 -4.38 -0.21
N PHE A 229 -16.82 -5.29 -0.47
CA PHE A 229 -17.47 -5.43 -1.77
C PHE A 229 -18.96 -5.16 -1.68
N PHE A 230 -19.48 -4.54 -2.74
CA PHE A 230 -20.88 -4.16 -2.83
C PHE A 230 -21.50 -4.58 -4.17
N GLY A 231 -22.78 -4.91 -4.11
CA GLY A 231 -23.55 -5.43 -5.24
C GLY A 231 -24.99 -5.76 -4.85
N SER A 232 -25.70 -6.48 -5.73
CA SER A 232 -27.02 -7.05 -5.41
C SER A 232 -26.93 -8.52 -4.96
N SER A 233 -25.82 -9.18 -5.28
CA SER A 233 -25.47 -10.56 -4.92
C SER A 233 -23.96 -10.78 -5.17
N GLU A 234 -23.41 -11.92 -4.75
CA GLU A 234 -22.03 -12.31 -5.02
C GLU A 234 -21.68 -12.33 -6.53
N ASP A 235 -22.64 -12.71 -7.37
CA ASP A 235 -22.46 -12.76 -8.83
C ASP A 235 -22.54 -11.37 -9.50
N THR A 236 -23.10 -10.39 -8.80
CA THR A 236 -23.39 -9.05 -9.35
C THR A 236 -22.64 -7.93 -8.65
N ILE A 237 -21.46 -8.24 -8.11
CA ILE A 237 -20.54 -7.25 -7.54
C ILE A 237 -20.23 -6.18 -8.58
N ASN A 238 -20.43 -4.93 -8.16
CA ASN A 238 -20.27 -3.76 -9.00
C ASN A 238 -19.34 -2.70 -8.38
N HIS A 239 -18.99 -2.84 -7.10
CA HIS A 239 -18.16 -1.87 -6.40
C HIS A 239 -17.27 -2.50 -5.33
N VAL A 240 -16.15 -1.86 -5.05
CA VAL A 240 -15.13 -2.29 -4.08
C VAL A 240 -14.46 -1.09 -3.42
N GLY A 241 -13.99 -1.25 -2.19
CA GLY A 241 -13.11 -0.31 -1.50
C GLY A 241 -12.21 -1.00 -0.49
N ILE A 242 -11.31 -0.22 0.14
CA ILE A 242 -10.36 -0.69 1.14
C ILE A 242 -10.83 -0.23 2.52
N TYR A 243 -11.02 -1.16 3.43
CA TYR A 243 -11.39 -0.88 4.82
C TYR A 243 -10.25 -0.18 5.56
N VAL A 244 -10.58 0.87 6.31
CA VAL A 244 -9.62 1.73 7.03
C VAL A 244 -10.02 1.91 8.51
N GLY A 245 -10.74 0.93 9.05
CA GLY A 245 -11.13 0.89 10.45
C GLY A 245 -12.38 1.73 10.78
N GLY A 246 -13.02 1.39 11.89
CA GLY A 246 -14.17 2.12 12.42
C GLY A 246 -15.37 2.16 11.46
N ASN A 247 -15.68 1.04 10.80
CA ASN A 247 -16.72 0.93 9.77
C ASN A 247 -16.55 1.89 8.59
N ARG A 248 -15.33 2.32 8.28
CA ARG A 248 -15.04 3.20 7.15
C ARG A 248 -14.18 2.50 6.10
N PHE A 249 -14.32 2.97 4.87
CA PHE A 249 -13.53 2.50 3.74
C PHE A 249 -13.21 3.63 2.77
N VAL A 250 -12.08 3.51 2.08
CA VAL A 250 -11.72 4.39 0.96
C VAL A 250 -12.16 3.74 -0.34
N HIS A 251 -12.76 4.51 -1.24
CA HIS A 251 -13.18 4.02 -2.55
C HIS A 251 -13.20 5.12 -3.60
N ALA A 252 -13.13 4.73 -4.88
CA ALA A 252 -13.46 5.59 -6.02
C ALA A 252 -14.96 5.41 -6.37
N PRO A 253 -15.85 6.35 -6.01
CA PRO A 253 -17.30 6.12 -6.00
C PRO A 253 -17.93 5.96 -7.38
N ARG A 254 -17.89 7.01 -8.21
CA ARG A 254 -18.53 7.07 -9.54
C ARG A 254 -18.12 8.34 -10.28
N ARG A 255 -18.48 8.43 -11.56
CA ARG A 255 -18.20 9.59 -12.42
C ARG A 255 -18.69 10.89 -11.78
N GLY A 256 -17.85 11.93 -11.86
CA GLY A 256 -18.14 13.27 -11.32
C GLY A 256 -17.78 13.43 -9.84
N GLU A 257 -17.19 12.40 -9.23
CA GLU A 257 -16.78 12.41 -7.83
C GLU A 257 -15.34 11.89 -7.69
N ASP A 258 -14.71 12.21 -6.57
CA ASP A 258 -13.34 11.85 -6.28
C ASP A 258 -13.28 10.67 -5.31
N ILE A 259 -12.11 10.00 -5.27
CA ILE A 259 -11.80 9.02 -4.23
C ILE A 259 -11.99 9.67 -2.86
N ARG A 260 -12.68 8.99 -1.95
CA ARG A 260 -13.01 9.50 -0.62
C ARG A 260 -13.15 8.40 0.41
N VAL A 261 -13.24 8.81 1.67
CA VAL A 261 -13.62 7.96 2.80
C VAL A 261 -15.14 8.02 2.97
N THR A 262 -15.76 6.87 3.18
CA THR A 262 -17.20 6.68 3.34
C THR A 262 -17.46 5.64 4.43
N SER A 263 -18.61 5.69 5.09
CA SER A 263 -19.00 4.67 6.08
C SER A 263 -19.69 3.48 5.40
N VAL A 264 -19.35 2.26 5.82
CA VAL A 264 -20.04 1.02 5.42
C VAL A 264 -21.51 1.04 5.90
N ASP A 265 -21.80 1.78 6.97
CA ASP A 265 -23.14 1.89 7.56
C ASP A 265 -24.00 2.98 6.89
N GLU A 266 -23.49 3.69 5.89
CA GLU A 266 -24.34 4.55 5.07
C GLU A 266 -25.39 3.71 4.34
N SER A 267 -26.66 4.13 4.38
CA SER A 267 -27.81 3.32 3.93
C SER A 267 -27.66 2.70 2.54
N TYR A 268 -26.97 3.36 1.62
CA TYR A 268 -26.71 2.82 0.29
C TYR A 268 -25.76 1.60 0.32
N PHE A 269 -24.68 1.69 1.09
CA PHE A 269 -23.62 0.69 1.22
C PHE A 269 -24.03 -0.44 2.14
N GLU A 270 -24.69 -0.13 3.24
CA GLU A 270 -25.22 -1.13 4.18
C GLU A 270 -26.12 -2.14 3.45
N LYS A 271 -27.07 -1.65 2.65
CA LYS A 271 -28.01 -2.48 1.88
C LYS A 271 -27.36 -3.31 0.76
N ARG A 272 -26.13 -2.98 0.37
CA ARG A 272 -25.43 -3.59 -0.76
C ARG A 272 -24.18 -4.35 -0.35
N PHE A 273 -23.85 -4.39 0.95
CA PHE A 273 -22.67 -5.05 1.44
C PHE A 273 -22.78 -6.56 1.16
N ILE A 274 -21.83 -7.07 0.38
CA ILE A 274 -21.78 -8.50 0.01
C ILE A 274 -20.83 -9.26 0.92
N GLY A 275 -19.71 -8.65 1.31
CA GLY A 275 -18.72 -9.29 2.18
C GLY A 275 -17.35 -8.64 2.09
N GLY A 276 -16.48 -9.05 3.01
CA GLY A 276 -15.07 -8.70 3.04
C GLY A 276 -14.19 -9.72 2.31
N ARG A 277 -13.03 -9.29 1.80
CA ARG A 277 -11.95 -10.19 1.37
C ARG A 277 -10.61 -9.75 1.94
N ARG A 278 -9.88 -10.72 2.50
CA ARG A 278 -8.53 -10.53 3.02
C ARG A 278 -7.50 -11.13 2.07
N TYR A 279 -6.37 -10.45 2.01
CA TYR A 279 -5.28 -10.71 1.07
C TYR A 279 -3.90 -10.70 1.74
N PHE A 280 -3.82 -10.27 3.01
CA PHE A 280 -2.63 -10.28 3.86
C PHE A 280 -2.86 -11.15 5.09
#